data_AF-A0A969S2Y1-F1
#
_entry.id   AF-A0A969S2Y1-F1
#
_cell.length_a   1.000
_cell.length_b   1.000
_cell.length_c   1.000
_cell.angle_alpha   90.00
_cell.angle_beta   90.00
_cell.angle_gamma   90.00
#
_symmetry.space_group_name_H-M   'P 1'
#
loop_
_entity.id
_entity.type
_entity.pdbx_description
1 polymer ?
#
loop_
_entity_poly.entity_id
_entity_poly.type
_entity_poly.pdbx_seq_one_letter_code
_entity_poly.pdbx_strand_id
1 'polypeptide(L)'
;MARTVNQAAIESELETLEAEIGKLKAIEPLEGVRIKWVRPAGTAGKPSQKKGYPRLIHADGTSRNIQPLEAASYQKRIEAGRELRRLGRRREQLAARLA
;
A
#
# COMPACT_ATOMS: atom_id res chain seq x y z
N MET A 1 -14.93 37.81 -1.17
CA MET A 1 -14.92 37.09 0.13
C MET A 1 -15.04 35.57 -0.01
N ALA A 2 -15.81 35.01 -0.95
CA ALA A 2 -15.93 33.54 -1.11
C ALA A 2 -14.63 32.82 -1.56
N ARG A 3 -13.73 33.51 -2.29
CA ARG A 3 -12.47 32.92 -2.79
C ARG A 3 -11.47 32.60 -1.67
N THR A 4 -11.40 33.45 -0.65
CA THR A 4 -10.49 33.30 0.50
C THR A 4 -10.92 32.19 1.47
N VAL A 5 -12.23 31.98 1.65
CA VAL A 5 -12.76 30.90 2.51
C VAL A 5 -12.45 29.52 1.93
N ASN A 6 -12.53 29.39 0.60
CA ASN A 6 -12.18 28.14 -0.09
C ASN A 6 -10.67 27.86 -0.04
N GLN A 7 -9.84 28.89 -0.05
CA GLN A 7 -8.38 28.73 0.02
C GLN A 7 -7.93 28.20 1.39
N ALA A 8 -8.42 28.80 2.49
CA ALA A 8 -8.10 28.35 3.85
C ALA A 8 -8.55 26.89 4.11
N ALA A 9 -9.69 26.48 3.54
CA ALA A 9 -10.18 25.10 3.65
C ALA A 9 -9.24 24.11 2.94
N ILE A 10 -8.73 24.46 1.75
CA ILE A 10 -7.79 23.61 1.00
C ILE A 10 -6.44 23.53 1.73
N GLU A 11 -5.95 24.63 2.30
CA GLU A 11 -4.69 24.66 3.08
C GLU A 11 -4.78 23.76 4.32
N SER A 12 -5.89 23.80 5.07
CA SER A 12 -6.12 22.91 6.21
C SER A 12 -6.22 21.43 5.81
N GLU A 13 -6.84 21.14 4.66
CA GLU A 13 -6.91 19.78 4.12
C GLU A 13 -5.51 19.27 3.72
N LEU A 14 -4.67 20.11 3.13
CA LEU A 14 -3.29 19.78 2.79
C LEU A 14 -2.45 19.45 4.03
N GLU A 15 -2.55 20.24 5.11
CA GLU A 15 -1.85 19.97 6.37
C GLU A 15 -2.24 18.62 6.96
N THR A 16 -3.54 18.30 6.94
CA THR A 16 -4.06 17.00 7.42
C THR A 16 -3.50 15.85 6.60
N LEU A 17 -3.47 15.99 5.27
CA LEU A 17 -2.89 14.98 4.37
C LEU A 17 -1.39 14.78 4.60
N GLU A 18 -0.64 15.86 4.85
CA GLU A 18 0.80 15.76 5.13
C GLU A 18 1.08 15.00 6.44
N ALA A 19 0.27 15.23 7.48
CA ALA A 19 0.35 14.47 8.71
C ALA A 19 0.02 12.97 8.51
N GLU A 20 -0.99 12.64 7.72
CA GLU A 20 -1.33 11.25 7.37
C GLU A 20 -0.22 10.57 6.57
N ILE A 21 0.34 11.25 5.57
CA ILE A 21 1.48 10.76 4.78
C ILE A 21 2.68 10.51 5.70
N GLY A 22 2.96 11.41 6.64
CA GLY A 22 4.04 11.25 7.62
C GLY A 22 3.87 9.97 8.47
N LYS A 23 2.66 9.70 8.97
CA LYS A 23 2.34 8.47 9.71
C LYS A 23 2.53 7.21 8.87
N LEU A 24 2.08 7.23 7.61
CA LEU A 24 2.23 6.09 6.71
C LEU A 24 3.69 5.83 6.32
N LYS A 25 4.52 6.86 6.20
CA LYS A 25 5.96 6.70 5.94
C LYS A 25 6.69 6.01 7.10
N ALA A 26 6.26 6.24 8.35
CA ALA A 26 6.88 5.65 9.53
C ALA A 26 6.79 4.12 9.61
N ILE A 27 5.81 3.51 8.93
CA ILE A 27 5.63 2.05 8.88
C ILE A 27 6.32 1.39 7.67
N GLU A 28 7.24 2.10 7.02
CA GLU A 28 7.99 1.64 5.85
C GLU A 28 7.10 0.98 4.76
N PRO A 29 6.25 1.79 4.11
CA PRO A 29 5.26 1.29 3.18
C PRO A 29 5.92 0.56 2.00
N LEU A 30 5.26 -0.50 1.53
CA LEU A 30 5.72 -1.28 0.39
C LEU A 30 4.85 -0.97 -0.82
N GLU A 31 5.44 -0.37 -1.84
CA GLU A 31 4.75 -0.08 -3.09
C GLU A 31 4.99 -1.16 -4.15
N GLY A 32 3.95 -1.43 -4.95
CA GLY A 32 4.06 -2.39 -6.06
C GLY A 32 4.26 -3.84 -5.63
N VAL A 33 4.12 -4.15 -4.34
CA VAL A 33 4.25 -5.49 -3.78
C VAL A 33 2.87 -6.09 -3.52
N ARG A 34 2.73 -7.41 -3.71
CA ARG A 34 1.53 -8.17 -3.32
C ARG A 34 1.90 -9.50 -2.67
N ILE A 35 0.99 -10.02 -1.84
CA ILE A 35 1.10 -11.35 -1.25
C ILE A 35 0.21 -12.31 -2.03
N LYS A 36 0.74 -13.49 -2.39
CA LYS A 36 -0.02 -14.59 -2.99
C LYS A 36 0.18 -15.85 -2.16
N TRP A 37 -0.91 -16.54 -1.82
CA TRP A 37 -0.84 -17.87 -1.22
C TRP A 37 -0.62 -18.91 -2.32
N VAL A 38 0.45 -19.68 -2.20
CA VAL A 38 0.84 -20.70 -3.17
C VAL A 38 0.79 -22.07 -2.50
N ARG A 39 0.12 -23.04 -3.13
CA ARG A 39 0.17 -24.44 -2.71
C ARG A 39 1.20 -25.17 -3.58
N PRO A 40 2.08 -26.01 -3.00
CA PRO A 40 2.97 -26.84 -3.79
C PRO A 40 2.19 -27.71 -4.78
N ALA A 41 2.72 -27.92 -5.98
CA ALA A 41 2.15 -28.88 -6.91
C ALA A 41 2.21 -30.30 -6.31
N GLY A 42 1.17 -31.08 -6.55
CA GLY A 42 1.19 -32.52 -6.30
C GLY A 42 1.83 -33.27 -7.47
N THR A 43 1.88 -34.58 -7.38
CA THR A 43 2.24 -35.45 -8.51
C THR A 43 0.97 -35.74 -9.33
N ALA A 44 1.11 -36.11 -10.61
CA ALA A 44 -0.04 -36.52 -11.43
C ALA A 44 -0.89 -37.59 -10.69
N GLY A 45 -2.19 -37.31 -10.52
CA GLY A 45 -3.13 -38.16 -9.79
C GLY A 45 -3.08 -38.08 -8.25
N LYS A 46 -2.17 -37.29 -7.66
CA LYS A 46 -2.04 -37.11 -6.20
C LYS A 46 -1.88 -35.63 -5.84
N PRO A 47 -2.97 -34.92 -5.47
CA PRO A 47 -2.87 -33.53 -5.06
C PRO A 47 -1.96 -33.37 -3.83
N SER A 48 -1.25 -32.24 -3.76
CA SER A 48 -0.34 -31.94 -2.66
C SER A 48 -1.11 -31.78 -1.35
N GLN A 49 -0.68 -32.53 -0.34
CA GLN A 49 -1.16 -32.43 1.05
C GLN A 49 -0.43 -31.33 1.84
N LYS A 50 0.61 -30.71 1.25
CA LYS A 50 1.36 -29.65 1.93
C LYS A 50 0.51 -28.38 2.04
N LYS A 51 0.57 -27.74 3.21
CA LYS A 51 -0.07 -26.44 3.44
C LYS A 51 0.48 -25.40 2.46
N GLY A 52 -0.39 -24.48 2.06
CA GLY A 52 0.03 -23.33 1.27
C GLY A 52 0.96 -22.43 2.06
N TYR A 53 1.83 -21.71 1.38
CA TYR A 53 2.71 -20.72 1.97
C TYR A 53 2.51 -19.35 1.29
N PRO A 54 2.67 -18.24 2.02
CA PRO A 54 2.62 -16.92 1.41
C PRO A 54 3.92 -16.63 0.65
N ARG A 55 3.76 -15.97 -0.49
CA ARG A 55 4.85 -15.49 -1.34
C ARG A 55 4.66 -14.00 -1.58
N LEU A 56 5.71 -13.24 -1.31
CA LEU A 56 5.80 -11.83 -1.64
C LEU A 56 6.21 -11.71 -3.11
N ILE A 57 5.47 -10.92 -3.89
CA ILE A 57 5.71 -10.69 -5.31
C ILE A 57 5.93 -9.19 -5.49
N HIS A 58 7.09 -8.82 -6.02
CA HIS A 58 7.50 -7.45 -6.29
C HIS A 58 7.06 -7.00 -7.69
N ALA A 59 7.05 -5.69 -7.94
CA ALA A 59 6.65 -5.12 -9.21
C ALA A 59 7.59 -5.48 -10.38
N ASP A 60 8.86 -5.75 -10.08
CA ASP A 60 9.88 -6.21 -11.02
C ASP A 60 9.72 -7.69 -11.41
N GLY A 61 8.69 -8.37 -10.89
CA GLY A 61 8.44 -9.79 -11.13
C GLY A 61 9.22 -10.73 -10.22
N THR A 62 10.15 -10.23 -9.41
CA THR A 62 10.85 -11.04 -8.42
C THR A 62 9.88 -11.50 -7.33
N SER A 63 10.15 -12.68 -6.76
CA SER A 63 9.31 -13.20 -5.68
C SER A 63 10.10 -14.02 -4.68
N ARG A 64 9.67 -13.96 -3.42
CA ARG A 64 10.27 -14.73 -2.33
C ARG A 64 9.20 -15.29 -1.41
N ASN A 65 9.46 -16.46 -0.83
CA ASN A 65 8.58 -17.03 0.18
C ASN A 65 8.75 -16.26 1.49
N ILE A 66 7.66 -16.05 2.23
CA ILE A 66 7.67 -15.39 3.54
C ILE A 66 7.03 -16.30 4.57
N GLN A 67 7.29 -16.04 5.85
CA GLN A 67 6.65 -16.83 6.90
C GLN A 67 5.16 -16.46 7.03
N PRO A 68 4.26 -17.42 7.31
CA PRO A 68 2.84 -17.13 7.52
C PRO A 68 2.57 -16.05 8.57
N LEU A 69 3.36 -16.02 9.65
CA LEU A 69 3.24 -15.02 10.72
C LEU A 69 3.60 -13.60 10.26
N GLU A 70 4.49 -13.47 9.26
CA GLU A 70 4.90 -12.17 8.73
C GLU A 70 3.90 -11.61 7.72
N ALA A 71 3.05 -12.48 7.13
CA ALA A 71 2.14 -12.09 6.05
C ALA A 71 1.22 -10.93 6.45
N ALA A 72 0.73 -10.91 7.70
CA ALA A 72 -0.10 -9.82 8.20
C ALA A 72 0.67 -8.49 8.32
N SER A 73 1.93 -8.53 8.71
CA SER A 73 2.80 -7.34 8.79
C SER A 73 3.08 -6.78 7.39
N TYR A 74 3.47 -7.64 6.45
CA TYR A 74 3.67 -7.23 5.05
C TYR A 74 2.39 -6.68 4.43
N GLN A 75 1.23 -7.28 4.73
CA GLN A 75 -0.05 -6.81 4.24
C GLN A 75 -0.32 -5.36 4.67
N LYS A 76 -0.09 -5.03 5.96
CA LYS A 76 -0.21 -3.64 6.46
C LYS A 76 0.71 -2.68 5.73
N ARG A 77 1.97 -3.06 5.48
CA ARG A 77 2.94 -2.23 4.74
C ARG A 77 2.52 -2.02 3.28
N ILE A 78 1.96 -3.06 2.65
CA ILE A 78 1.44 -2.98 1.27
C ILE A 78 0.23 -2.04 1.20
N GLU A 79 -0.71 -2.17 2.15
CA GLU A 79 -1.87 -1.28 2.26
C GLU A 79 -1.43 0.17 2.48
N ALA A 80 -0.45 0.40 3.35
CA ALA A 80 0.13 1.71 3.58
C ALA A 80 0.76 2.32 2.31
N GLY A 81 1.44 1.51 1.49
CA GLY A 81 1.98 1.98 0.20
C GLY A 81 0.88 2.36 -0.81
N ARG A 82 -0.21 1.59 -0.86
CA ARG A 82 -1.38 1.95 -1.69
C ARG A 82 -2.01 3.24 -1.24
N GLU A 83 -2.15 3.39 0.07
CA GLU A 83 -2.74 4.59 0.67
C GLU A 83 -1.87 5.82 0.46
N LEU A 84 -0.55 5.70 0.65
CA LEU A 84 0.39 6.79 0.39
C LEU A 84 0.29 7.29 -1.06
N ARG A 85 0.16 6.37 -2.02
CA ARG A 85 -0.06 6.72 -3.43
C ARG A 85 -1.41 7.43 -3.65
N ARG A 86 -2.47 7.02 -2.94
CA ARG A 86 -3.80 7.66 -2.99
C ARG A 86 -3.73 9.09 -2.45
N LEU A 87 -3.12 9.29 -1.29
CA LEU A 87 -2.97 10.59 -0.64
C LEU A 87 -2.05 11.52 -1.44
N GLY A 88 -0.98 11.00 -2.03
CA GLY A 88 -0.10 11.78 -2.93
C GLY A 88 -0.85 12.39 -4.11
N ARG A 89 -1.69 11.60 -4.79
CA ARG A 89 -2.54 12.11 -5.89
C ARG A 89 -3.54 13.16 -5.41
N ARG A 90 -4.14 12.96 -4.24
CA ARG A 90 -5.09 13.94 -3.66
C ARG A 90 -4.38 15.26 -3.35
N ARG A 91 -3.17 15.20 -2.78
CA ARG A 91 -2.33 16.37 -2.51
C ARG A 91 -2.02 17.14 -3.80
N GLU A 92 -1.64 16.45 -4.87
CA GLU A 92 -1.40 17.07 -6.18
C GLU A 92 -2.65 17.77 -6.75
N GLN A 93 -3.82 17.13 -6.63
CA GLN A 93 -5.10 17.71 -7.08
C GLN A 93 -5.48 18.97 -6.30
N LEU A 94 -5.25 18.98 -4.98
CA LEU A 94 -5.51 20.14 -4.13
C LEU A 94 -4.52 21.27 -4.41
N ALA A 95 -3.23 20.95 -4.59
CA ALA A 95 -2.22 21.93 -4.98
C ALA A 95 -2.54 22.57 -6.34
N ALA A 96 -2.99 21.78 -7.31
CA ALA A 96 -3.42 22.29 -8.62
C ALA A 96 -4.69 23.16 -8.57
N ARG A 97 -5.50 23.06 -7.50
CA ARG A 97 -6.65 23.95 -7.28
C ARG A 97 -6.28 25.27 -6.64
N LEU A 98 -5.11 25.34 -6.00
CA LEU A 98 -4.57 26.56 -5.39
C LEU A 98 -3.70 27.37 -6.34
N ALA A 99 -3.07 26.72 -7.32
CA ALA A 99 -2.31 27.34 -8.39
C ALA A 99 -3.22 28.09 -9.39
#